data_AF-A0A1U8JQ07-F1
#
_entry.id   AF-A0A1U8JQ07-F1
#
_cell.length_a   1.000
_cell.length_b   1.000
_cell.length_c   1.000
_cell.angle_alpha   90.00
_cell.angle_beta   90.00
_cell.angle_gamma   90.00
#
_symmetry.space_group_name_H-M   'P 1'
#
loop_
_entity.id
_entity.type
_entity.pdbx_description
1 polymer ?
#
loop_
_entity_poly.entity_id
_entity_poly.type
_entity_poly.pdbx_seq_one_letter_code
_entity_poly.pdbx_strand_id
1 'polypeptide(L)'
;MASSTVPIRTDRIINSLPVDSDLRSLMMEYFANFEKTLEYCTALKDCLEHAPTNHSIIESAVKCYDEEAKLVVGTVEKNSVKALEELRRFKAAEEHFVMEFLELKRMAHMRYESMQGKVCARKKTLEKKVESWETWRRVSVAFLVAAFISVLVFSVVAAVKSAKPVIIGLASALTTAIVPLGTWCNNSWKRNKEKIKMKKKLTAIMEIFGSSATTIWMLVEQLEIKKASLSDSVDYVLKEGYTLKAGMDDINKKLKLVTPIITDLLRETHDCSCKFRKDQKEIQRQMMHML
;
A
#
# COMPACT_ATOMS: atom_id res chain seq x y z
N MET A 1 -23.59 -11.55 -7.08
CA MET A 1 -23.27 -11.98 -8.46
C MET A 1 -22.90 -10.79 -9.31
N ALA A 2 -21.61 -10.44 -9.39
CA ALA A 2 -21.00 -9.55 -10.39
C ALA A 2 -19.48 -9.51 -10.11
N SER A 3 -18.71 -10.46 -10.64
CA SER A 3 -17.25 -10.45 -10.43
C SER A 3 -16.43 -10.99 -11.61
N SER A 4 -16.99 -11.83 -12.49
CA SER A 4 -16.21 -12.44 -13.58
C SER A 4 -15.93 -11.56 -14.81
N THR A 5 -16.52 -10.35 -14.94
CA THR A 5 -16.39 -9.50 -16.14
C THR A 5 -15.40 -8.34 -16.02
N VAL A 6 -14.92 -8.02 -14.82
CA VAL A 6 -14.01 -6.89 -14.56
C VAL A 6 -12.53 -7.19 -14.86
N PRO A 7 -11.96 -8.39 -14.55
CA PRO A 7 -10.54 -8.67 -14.78
C PRO A 7 -10.18 -8.62 -16.28
N ILE A 8 -10.98 -9.28 -17.10
CA ILE A 8 -10.80 -9.41 -18.56
C ILE A 8 -10.82 -8.04 -19.27
N ARG A 9 -11.58 -7.07 -18.74
CA ARG A 9 -11.64 -5.71 -19.28
C ARG A 9 -10.40 -4.91 -18.91
N THR A 10 -9.82 -5.15 -17.74
CA THR A 10 -8.67 -4.39 -17.22
C THR A 10 -7.37 -4.83 -17.91
N ASP A 11 -7.17 -6.12 -18.14
CA ASP A 11 -6.01 -6.66 -18.87
C ASP A 11 -5.94 -6.18 -20.32
N ARG A 12 -7.08 -6.15 -21.01
CA ARG A 12 -7.17 -5.66 -22.38
C ARG A 12 -6.79 -4.18 -22.47
N ILE A 13 -7.26 -3.37 -21.51
CA ILE A 13 -6.92 -1.95 -21.42
C ILE A 13 -5.43 -1.78 -21.10
N ILE A 14 -4.89 -2.51 -20.11
CA ILE A 14 -3.46 -2.42 -19.75
C ILE A 14 -2.56 -2.75 -20.94
N ASN A 15 -2.91 -3.76 -21.73
CA ASN A 15 -2.14 -4.18 -22.89
C ASN A 15 -2.16 -3.19 -24.06
N SER A 16 -3.20 -2.36 -24.18
CA SER A 16 -3.30 -1.32 -25.22
C SER A 16 -2.60 -0.01 -24.84
N LEU A 17 -2.12 0.14 -23.61
CA LEU A 17 -1.49 1.37 -23.14
C LEU A 17 -0.09 1.58 -23.74
N PRO A 18 0.28 2.82 -24.12
CA PRO A 18 1.62 3.18 -24.58
C PRO A 18 2.62 3.33 -23.41
N VAL A 19 2.62 2.36 -22.49
CA VAL A 19 3.53 2.26 -21.34
C VAL A 19 4.58 1.18 -21.57
N ASP A 20 5.74 1.35 -20.93
CA ASP A 20 6.81 0.35 -20.99
C ASP A 20 6.43 -0.95 -20.25
N SER A 21 7.13 -2.03 -20.58
CA SER A 21 6.87 -3.38 -20.08
C SER A 21 6.86 -3.48 -18.55
N ASP A 22 7.77 -2.78 -17.89
CA ASP A 22 7.89 -2.86 -16.44
C ASP A 22 6.67 -2.26 -15.73
N LEU A 23 6.21 -1.09 -16.21
CA LEU A 23 5.02 -0.45 -15.63
C LEU A 23 3.77 -1.30 -15.92
N ARG A 24 3.70 -1.89 -17.11
CA ARG A 24 2.61 -2.79 -17.48
C ARG A 24 2.57 -4.01 -16.57
N SER A 25 3.71 -4.67 -16.38
CA SER A 25 3.84 -5.81 -15.47
C SER A 25 3.44 -5.43 -14.04
N LEU A 26 3.89 -4.28 -13.56
CA LEU A 26 3.52 -3.76 -12.24
C LEU A 26 2.01 -3.52 -12.12
N MET A 27 1.38 -2.97 -13.17
CA MET A 27 -0.07 -2.76 -13.21
C MET A 27 -0.84 -4.08 -13.18
N MET A 28 -0.44 -5.08 -13.98
CA MET A 28 -1.09 -6.40 -13.99
C MET A 28 -0.97 -7.07 -12.61
N GLU A 29 0.23 -7.05 -12.03
CA GLU A 29 0.47 -7.60 -10.68
C GLU A 29 -0.31 -6.83 -9.62
N TYR A 30 -0.42 -5.50 -9.75
CA TYR A 30 -1.21 -4.67 -8.84
C TYR A 30 -2.67 -5.08 -8.84
N PHE A 31 -3.29 -5.23 -10.01
CA PHE A 31 -4.70 -5.63 -10.10
C PHE A 31 -4.93 -7.07 -9.66
N ALA A 32 -3.99 -7.97 -9.93
CA ALA A 32 -4.07 -9.34 -9.42
C ALA A 32 -3.96 -9.40 -7.88
N ASN A 33 -3.07 -8.59 -7.29
CA ASN A 33 -2.93 -8.50 -5.83
C ASN A 33 -4.08 -7.72 -5.19
N PHE A 34 -4.65 -6.74 -5.89
CA PHE A 34 -5.80 -5.96 -5.45
C PHE A 34 -7.02 -6.84 -5.12
N GLU A 35 -7.40 -7.73 -6.04
CA GLU A 35 -8.56 -8.62 -5.86
C GLU A 35 -8.35 -9.52 -4.66
N LYS A 36 -7.17 -10.13 -4.58
CA LYS A 36 -6.71 -10.94 -3.47
C LYS A 36 -6.65 -10.20 -2.13
N THR A 37 -6.27 -8.93 -2.15
CA THR A 37 -6.24 -8.08 -0.95
C THR A 37 -7.66 -7.74 -0.50
N LEU A 38 -8.59 -7.49 -1.41
CA LEU A 38 -10.00 -7.30 -1.05
C LEU A 38 -10.59 -8.57 -0.44
N GLU A 39 -10.33 -9.74 -1.02
CA GLU A 39 -10.72 -11.04 -0.44
C GLU A 39 -10.13 -11.21 0.96
N TYR A 40 -8.85 -10.91 1.14
CA TYR A 40 -8.20 -10.94 2.45
C TYR A 40 -8.86 -9.98 3.44
N CYS A 41 -9.12 -8.73 3.04
CA CYS A 41 -9.78 -7.75 3.89
C CYS A 41 -11.18 -8.20 4.28
N THR A 42 -11.94 -8.81 3.36
CA THR A 42 -13.25 -9.39 3.69
C THR A 42 -13.13 -10.55 4.67
N ALA A 43 -12.26 -11.52 4.40
CA ALA A 43 -12.10 -12.68 5.28
C ALA A 43 -11.55 -12.28 6.67
N LEU A 44 -10.62 -11.31 6.72
CA LEU A 44 -10.11 -10.76 7.97
C LEU A 44 -11.22 -10.04 8.73
N LYS A 45 -12.04 -9.23 8.05
CA LYS A 45 -13.19 -8.57 8.66
C LYS A 45 -14.17 -9.60 9.24
N ASP A 46 -14.52 -10.63 8.46
CA ASP A 46 -15.46 -11.67 8.89
C ASP A 46 -14.91 -12.41 10.13
N CYS A 47 -13.63 -12.78 10.10
CA CYS A 47 -12.92 -13.39 11.24
C CYS A 47 -12.94 -12.47 12.49
N LEU A 48 -12.70 -11.17 12.30
CA LEU A 48 -12.73 -10.17 13.38
C LEU A 48 -14.13 -9.82 13.86
N GLU A 49 -15.18 -9.98 13.05
CA GLU A 49 -16.57 -9.80 13.47
C GLU A 49 -17.09 -10.98 14.29
N HIS A 50 -16.49 -12.17 14.13
CA HIS A 50 -16.70 -13.32 15.02
C HIS A 50 -15.85 -13.25 16.30
N ALA A 51 -14.75 -12.49 16.30
CA ALA A 51 -13.92 -12.26 17.49
C ALA A 51 -14.68 -11.61 18.67
N PRO A 52 -15.65 -10.67 18.49
CA PRO A 52 -16.57 -10.21 19.52
C PRO A 52 -17.27 -11.32 20.28
N THR A 53 -17.62 -12.43 19.62
CA THR A 53 -18.24 -13.57 20.31
C THR A 53 -17.26 -14.18 21.31
N ASN A 54 -15.98 -14.35 20.93
CA ASN A 54 -14.93 -14.83 21.84
C ASN A 54 -14.57 -13.78 22.91
N HIS A 55 -14.56 -12.50 22.54
CA HIS A 55 -14.32 -11.39 23.46
C HIS A 55 -15.41 -11.30 24.53
N SER A 56 -16.68 -11.52 24.14
CA SER A 56 -17.81 -11.50 25.06
C SER A 56 -17.78 -12.67 26.06
N ILE A 57 -17.22 -13.82 25.68
CA ILE A 57 -17.04 -14.97 26.58
C ILE A 57 -16.03 -14.62 27.69
N ILE A 58 -14.91 -14.00 27.35
CA ILE A 58 -13.90 -13.63 28.35
C ILE A 58 -14.31 -12.41 29.19
N GLU A 59 -15.04 -11.45 28.63
CA GLU A 59 -15.70 -10.38 29.42
C GLU A 59 -16.72 -10.97 30.41
N SER A 60 -17.48 -11.99 29.98
CA SER A 60 -18.41 -12.71 30.86
C SER A 60 -17.67 -13.42 31.99
N ALA A 61 -16.52 -14.05 31.72
CA ALA A 61 -15.69 -14.66 32.74
C ALA A 61 -15.22 -13.66 33.81
N VAL A 62 -14.75 -12.48 33.38
CA VAL A 62 -14.33 -11.39 34.30
C VAL A 62 -15.52 -10.91 35.13
N LYS A 63 -16.69 -10.70 34.50
CA LYS A 63 -17.89 -10.26 35.19
C LYS A 63 -18.40 -11.29 36.21
N CYS A 64 -18.43 -12.58 35.85
CA CYS A 64 -18.81 -13.66 36.75
C CYS A 64 -17.89 -13.69 37.98
N TYR A 65 -16.58 -13.50 37.77
CA TYR A 65 -15.62 -13.43 38.87
C TYR A 65 -15.88 -12.23 39.80
N ASP A 66 -16.13 -11.04 39.24
CA ASP A 66 -16.44 -9.83 40.03
C ASP A 66 -17.73 -9.99 40.86
N GLU A 67 -18.74 -10.67 40.33
CA GLU A 67 -19.99 -10.97 41.01
C GLU A 67 -19.81 -12.02 42.12
N GLU A 68 -19.10 -13.11 41.83
CA GLU A 68 -18.79 -14.18 42.78
C GLU A 68 -17.90 -13.69 43.93
N ALA A 69 -16.95 -12.77 43.66
CA ALA A 69 -16.10 -12.16 44.66
C ALA A 69 -16.84 -11.20 45.61
N LYS A 70 -17.93 -10.55 45.15
CA LYS A 70 -18.75 -9.62 45.96
C LYS A 70 -19.73 -10.34 46.91
N LEU A 71 -20.10 -11.58 46.61
CA LEU A 71 -21.14 -12.33 47.32
C LEU A 71 -20.63 -13.11 48.56
N VAL A 72 -19.32 -13.22 48.78
CA VAL A 72 -18.76 -14.15 49.78
C VAL A 72 -17.88 -13.44 50.81
N VAL A 73 -18.21 -13.59 52.10
CA VAL A 73 -17.30 -13.39 53.25
C VAL A 73 -16.58 -14.72 53.49
N GLY A 74 -15.48 -14.97 52.77
CA GLY A 74 -14.73 -16.25 52.78
C GLY A 74 -13.78 -16.40 51.58
N THR A 75 -12.99 -17.49 51.52
CA THR A 75 -11.93 -17.67 50.51
C THR A 75 -12.50 -17.77 49.09
N VAL A 76 -12.30 -16.71 48.29
CA VAL A 76 -12.77 -16.53 46.90
C VAL A 76 -12.39 -17.69 45.98
N GLU A 77 -11.30 -18.40 46.27
CA GLU A 77 -10.73 -19.51 45.49
C GLU A 77 -11.67 -20.71 45.27
N LYS A 78 -12.61 -21.00 46.19
CA LYS A 78 -13.43 -22.22 46.12
C LYS A 78 -14.73 -22.09 45.32
N ASN A 79 -15.14 -20.87 44.97
CA ASN A 79 -16.51 -20.61 44.50
C ASN A 79 -16.60 -19.97 43.10
N SER A 80 -15.48 -19.72 42.41
CA SER A 80 -15.49 -19.07 41.08
C SER A 80 -15.80 -20.02 39.91
N VAL A 81 -16.77 -20.91 40.10
CA VAL A 81 -17.06 -22.01 39.17
C VAL A 81 -17.52 -21.46 37.81
N LYS A 82 -18.37 -20.43 37.80
CA LYS A 82 -18.89 -19.86 36.55
C LYS A 82 -17.80 -19.13 35.77
N ALA A 83 -16.95 -18.37 36.46
CA ALA A 83 -15.85 -17.67 35.83
C ALA A 83 -14.87 -18.65 35.15
N LEU A 84 -14.51 -19.75 35.84
CA LEU A 84 -13.64 -20.79 35.27
C LEU A 84 -14.30 -21.57 34.13
N GLU A 85 -15.62 -21.76 34.16
CA GLU A 85 -16.37 -22.37 33.06
C GLU A 85 -16.33 -21.50 31.79
N GLU A 86 -16.58 -20.19 31.93
CA GLU A 86 -16.47 -19.25 30.81
C GLU A 86 -15.04 -19.17 30.24
N LEU A 87 -14.00 -19.23 31.09
CA LEU A 87 -12.61 -19.30 30.61
C LEU A 87 -12.33 -20.57 29.78
N ARG A 88 -12.91 -21.72 30.14
CA ARG A 88 -12.80 -22.95 29.32
C ARG A 88 -13.52 -22.82 27.99
N ARG A 89 -14.70 -22.18 27.98
CA ARG A 89 -15.46 -21.88 26.76
C ARG A 89 -14.67 -20.95 25.84
N PHE A 90 -14.00 -19.94 26.41
CA PHE A 90 -13.13 -19.03 25.66
C PHE A 90 -12.02 -19.81 24.96
N LYS A 91 -11.32 -20.70 25.69
CA LYS A 91 -10.23 -21.49 25.14
C LYS A 91 -10.67 -22.35 23.94
N ALA A 92 -11.81 -23.03 24.06
CA ALA A 92 -12.36 -23.83 22.97
C ALA A 92 -12.71 -22.99 21.73
N ALA A 93 -13.22 -21.76 21.93
CA ALA A 93 -13.56 -20.87 20.83
C ALA A 93 -12.33 -20.14 20.23
N GLU A 94 -11.29 -19.93 21.04
CA GLU A 94 -10.05 -19.27 20.63
C GLU A 94 -9.21 -20.14 19.67
N GLU A 95 -9.13 -21.45 19.89
CA GLU A 95 -8.38 -22.36 19.00
C GLU A 95 -8.83 -22.26 17.53
N HIS A 96 -10.15 -22.17 17.29
CA HIS A 96 -10.70 -22.02 15.94
C HIS A 96 -10.31 -20.68 15.30
N PHE A 97 -10.41 -19.60 16.07
CA PHE A 97 -10.03 -18.26 15.62
C PHE A 97 -8.54 -18.18 15.26
N VAL A 98 -7.66 -18.73 16.10
CA VAL A 98 -6.21 -18.66 15.89
C VAL A 98 -5.81 -19.36 14.58
N MET A 99 -6.40 -20.52 14.29
CA MET A 99 -6.11 -21.25 13.05
C MET A 99 -6.50 -20.46 11.80
N GLU A 100 -7.73 -19.93 11.75
CA GLU A 100 -8.20 -19.11 10.63
C GLU A 100 -7.36 -17.83 10.47
N PHE A 101 -7.05 -17.17 11.58
CA PHE A 101 -6.29 -15.93 11.61
C PHE A 101 -4.84 -16.11 11.12
N LEU A 102 -4.16 -17.18 11.54
CA LEU A 102 -2.78 -17.47 11.13
C LEU A 102 -2.68 -17.80 9.63
N GLU A 103 -3.65 -18.52 9.08
CA GLU A 103 -3.72 -18.83 7.66
C GLU A 103 -3.90 -17.55 6.82
N LEU A 104 -4.80 -16.65 7.27
CA LEU A 104 -4.99 -15.33 6.68
C LEU A 104 -3.70 -14.50 6.74
N LYS A 105 -3.01 -14.46 7.89
CA LYS A 105 -1.74 -13.74 8.07
C LYS A 105 -0.67 -14.20 7.07
N ARG A 106 -0.47 -15.52 6.93
CA ARG A 106 0.56 -16.09 6.03
C ARG A 106 0.32 -15.67 4.58
N MET A 107 -0.93 -15.76 4.13
CA MET A 107 -1.33 -15.43 2.76
C MET A 107 -1.16 -13.93 2.43
N ALA A 108 -1.34 -13.07 3.43
CA ALA A 108 -1.15 -11.62 3.30
C ALA A 108 0.33 -11.21 3.27
N HIS A 109 1.16 -11.76 4.16
CA HIS A 109 2.56 -11.35 4.32
C HIS A 109 3.38 -11.47 3.02
N MET A 110 3.30 -12.63 2.36
CA MET A 110 4.05 -12.90 1.11
C MET A 110 3.65 -11.95 -0.04
N ARG A 111 2.39 -11.48 -0.05
CA ARG A 111 1.86 -10.63 -1.13
C ARG A 111 2.23 -9.16 -0.92
N TYR A 112 2.22 -8.69 0.32
CA TYR A 112 2.48 -7.30 0.63
C TYR A 112 3.95 -6.90 0.44
N GLU A 113 4.90 -7.73 0.89
CA GLU A 113 6.33 -7.42 0.73
C GLU A 113 6.77 -7.37 -0.75
N SER A 114 6.30 -8.34 -1.56
CA SER A 114 6.61 -8.40 -2.99
C SER A 114 6.11 -7.15 -3.74
N MET A 115 4.87 -6.73 -3.49
CA MET A 115 4.28 -5.58 -4.18
C MET A 115 4.93 -4.26 -3.72
N GLN A 116 5.13 -4.07 -2.42
CA GLN A 116 5.71 -2.84 -1.89
C GLN A 116 7.15 -2.64 -2.39
N GLY A 117 7.97 -3.71 -2.40
CA GLY A 117 9.34 -3.66 -2.92
C GLY A 117 9.38 -3.21 -4.38
N LYS A 118 8.48 -3.74 -5.23
CA LYS A 118 8.40 -3.41 -6.66
C LYS A 118 7.94 -1.97 -6.90
N VAL A 119 6.94 -1.48 -6.16
CA VAL A 119 6.47 -0.10 -6.25
C VAL A 119 7.58 0.88 -5.82
N CYS A 120 8.26 0.60 -4.71
CA CYS A 120 9.38 1.41 -4.22
C CYS A 120 10.56 1.45 -5.21
N ALA A 121 10.95 0.29 -5.76
CA ALA A 121 12.00 0.21 -6.78
C ALA A 121 11.63 1.03 -8.03
N ARG A 122 10.35 0.99 -8.41
CA ARG A 122 9.86 1.74 -9.58
C ARG A 122 9.87 3.24 -9.35
N LYS A 123 9.45 3.70 -8.18
CA LYS A 123 9.53 5.11 -7.77
C LYS A 123 10.95 5.64 -7.89
N LYS A 124 11.94 4.94 -7.30
CA LYS A 124 13.37 5.27 -7.43
C LYS A 124 13.83 5.33 -8.89
N THR A 125 13.37 4.39 -9.71
CA THR A 125 13.69 4.37 -11.14
C THR A 125 13.10 5.59 -11.88
N LEU A 126 11.88 5.99 -11.55
CA LEU A 126 11.23 7.17 -12.14
C LEU A 126 11.86 8.48 -11.67
N GLU A 127 12.32 8.56 -10.42
CA GLU A 127 13.08 9.70 -9.88
C GLU A 127 14.40 9.85 -10.63
N LYS A 128 15.20 8.79 -10.74
CA LYS A 128 16.44 8.78 -11.54
C LYS A 128 16.21 9.16 -13.00
N LYS A 129 15.11 8.69 -13.61
CA LYS A 129 14.75 9.06 -14.99
C LYS A 129 14.42 10.56 -15.12
N VAL A 130 13.79 11.16 -14.12
CA VAL A 130 13.55 12.62 -14.12
C VAL A 130 14.86 13.39 -14.02
N GLU A 131 15.73 13.02 -13.08
CA GLU A 131 17.03 13.70 -12.88
C GLU A 131 17.94 13.59 -14.11
N SER A 132 18.02 12.38 -14.69
CA SER A 132 18.78 12.13 -15.92
C SER A 132 18.21 12.94 -17.09
N TRP A 133 16.88 12.99 -17.21
CA TRP A 133 16.23 13.74 -18.27
C TRP A 133 16.46 15.25 -18.12
N GLU A 134 16.28 15.82 -16.92
CA GLU A 134 16.59 17.24 -16.62
C GLU A 134 18.03 17.60 -16.93
N THR A 135 18.95 16.66 -16.70
CA THR A 135 20.36 16.80 -17.08
C THR A 135 20.52 16.78 -18.61
N TRP A 136 19.88 15.85 -19.32
CA TRP A 136 19.89 15.80 -20.78
C TRP A 136 19.31 17.06 -21.43
N ARG A 137 18.32 17.71 -20.80
CA ARG A 137 17.85 19.04 -21.24
C ARG A 137 18.96 20.07 -21.25
N ARG A 138 19.66 20.16 -20.12
CA ARG A 138 20.67 21.19 -19.89
C ARG A 138 21.80 21.01 -20.89
N VAL A 139 22.22 19.77 -21.10
CA VAL A 139 23.20 19.40 -22.12
C VAL A 139 22.71 19.76 -23.53
N SER A 140 21.47 19.41 -23.88
CA SER A 140 20.92 19.69 -25.21
C SER A 140 20.80 21.20 -25.48
N VAL A 141 20.36 21.98 -24.49
CA VAL A 141 20.29 23.44 -24.59
C VAL A 141 21.69 24.05 -24.71
N ALA A 142 22.65 23.61 -23.88
CA ALA A 142 24.03 24.07 -23.96
C ALA A 142 24.66 23.75 -25.31
N PHE A 143 24.40 22.56 -25.87
CA PHE A 143 24.85 22.17 -27.20
C PHE A 143 24.26 23.04 -28.29
N LEU A 144 22.94 23.31 -28.25
CA LEU A 144 22.29 24.21 -29.20
C LEU A 144 22.86 25.64 -29.14
N VAL A 145 23.11 26.16 -27.94
CA VAL A 145 23.73 27.48 -27.74
C VAL A 145 25.17 27.50 -28.28
N ALA A 146 25.97 26.49 -27.96
CA ALA A 146 27.35 26.38 -28.44
C ALA A 146 27.42 26.28 -29.97
N ALA A 147 26.54 25.48 -30.59
CA ALA A 147 26.43 25.39 -32.05
C ALA A 147 26.05 26.73 -32.67
N PHE A 148 25.09 27.45 -32.09
CA PHE A 148 24.69 28.77 -32.56
C PHE A 148 25.83 29.79 -32.50
N ILE A 149 26.58 29.84 -31.39
CA ILE A 149 27.76 30.71 -31.24
C ILE A 149 28.83 30.34 -32.26
N SER A 150 29.09 29.05 -32.48
CA SER A 150 30.08 28.59 -33.46
C SER A 150 29.75 29.06 -34.87
N VAL A 151 28.47 28.95 -35.27
CA VAL A 151 28.00 29.44 -36.58
C VAL A 151 28.16 30.95 -36.71
N LEU A 152 27.90 31.73 -35.67
CA LEU A 152 28.12 33.18 -35.69
C LEU A 152 29.60 33.52 -35.90
N VAL A 153 30.51 32.85 -35.20
CA VAL A 153 31.96 33.06 -35.35
C VAL A 153 32.42 32.71 -36.78
N PHE A 154 31.99 31.57 -37.31
CA PHE A 154 32.31 31.17 -38.70
C PHE A 154 31.72 32.14 -39.73
N SER A 155 30.54 32.69 -39.46
CA SER A 155 29.90 33.70 -40.34
C SER A 155 30.69 35.01 -40.40
N VAL A 156 31.26 35.47 -39.28
CA VAL A 156 32.13 36.66 -39.25
C VAL A 156 33.43 36.42 -40.03
N VAL A 157 34.09 35.27 -39.84
CA VAL A 157 35.32 34.94 -40.57
C VAL A 157 35.07 34.82 -42.08
N ALA A 158 33.93 34.23 -42.47
CA ALA A 158 33.52 34.16 -43.86
C ALA A 158 33.22 35.55 -44.44
N ALA A 159 32.59 36.45 -43.69
CA ALA A 159 32.28 37.80 -44.14
C ALA A 159 33.53 38.64 -44.46
N VAL A 160 34.63 38.42 -43.72
CA VAL A 160 35.92 39.08 -43.99
C VAL A 160 36.59 38.54 -45.26
N LYS A 161 36.29 37.29 -45.66
CA LYS A 161 36.95 36.60 -46.78
C LYS A 161 36.10 36.40 -48.05
N SER A 162 34.79 36.67 -48.04
CA SER A 162 33.88 36.31 -49.13
C SER A 162 32.94 37.43 -49.57
N ALA A 163 32.41 37.30 -50.80
CA ALA A 163 31.45 38.24 -51.38
C ALA A 163 30.09 38.22 -50.63
N LYS A 164 29.45 39.39 -50.52
CA LYS A 164 28.16 39.67 -49.86
C LYS A 164 27.03 38.61 -49.99
N PRO A 165 26.86 37.86 -51.11
CA PRO A 165 25.75 36.91 -51.25
C PRO A 165 25.78 35.72 -50.27
N VAL A 166 26.97 35.26 -49.86
CA VAL A 166 27.11 34.05 -49.02
C VAL A 166 26.57 34.30 -47.61
N ILE A 167 26.75 35.51 -47.07
CA ILE A 167 26.30 35.93 -45.74
C ILE A 167 24.76 35.98 -45.69
N ILE A 168 24.13 36.49 -46.74
CA ILE A 168 22.66 36.61 -46.84
C ILE A 168 22.02 35.22 -46.92
N GLY A 169 22.62 34.28 -47.66
CA GLY A 169 22.15 32.90 -47.76
C GLY A 169 22.28 32.12 -46.45
N LEU A 170 23.33 32.34 -45.66
CA LEU A 170 23.53 31.68 -44.37
C LEU A 170 22.56 32.21 -43.30
N ALA A 171 22.35 33.52 -43.24
CA ALA A 171 21.41 34.13 -42.28
C ALA A 171 19.96 33.68 -42.52
N SER A 172 19.54 33.54 -43.79
CA SER A 172 18.21 33.05 -44.15
C SER A 172 18.03 31.54 -43.88
N ALA A 173 19.07 30.72 -44.11
CA ALA A 173 19.04 29.29 -43.81
C ALA A 173 18.98 29.00 -42.30
N LEU A 174 19.67 29.79 -41.47
CA LEU A 174 19.65 29.61 -40.01
C LEU A 174 18.32 30.02 -39.39
N THR A 175 17.75 31.15 -39.81
CA THR A 175 16.43 31.60 -39.31
C THR A 175 15.31 30.62 -39.68
N THR A 176 15.41 29.99 -40.86
CA THR A 176 14.43 28.97 -41.30
C THR A 176 14.59 27.63 -40.60
N ALA A 177 15.79 27.26 -40.14
CA ALA A 177 16.04 25.97 -39.46
C ALA A 177 15.91 26.01 -37.93
N ILE A 178 16.21 27.14 -37.28
CA ILE A 178 16.21 27.26 -35.81
C ILE A 178 14.81 27.13 -35.21
N VAL A 179 13.82 27.76 -35.83
CA VAL A 179 12.44 27.77 -35.30
C VAL A 179 11.83 26.35 -35.31
N PRO A 180 11.86 25.58 -36.41
CA PRO A 180 11.36 24.20 -36.43
C PRO A 180 12.08 23.25 -35.46
N LEU A 181 13.42 23.35 -35.37
CA LEU A 181 14.22 22.52 -34.45
C LEU A 181 13.91 22.83 -32.98
N GLY A 182 13.80 24.12 -32.64
CA GLY A 182 13.41 24.56 -31.31
C GLY A 182 12.01 24.08 -30.93
N THR A 183 11.04 24.20 -31.84
CA THR A 183 9.67 23.70 -31.65
C THR A 183 9.63 22.18 -31.49
N TRP A 184 10.40 21.43 -32.30
CA TRP A 184 10.48 19.97 -32.20
C TRP A 184 11.09 19.51 -30.86
N CYS A 185 12.20 20.12 -30.43
CA CYS A 185 12.82 19.87 -29.14
C CYS A 185 11.87 20.16 -27.99
N ASN A 186 11.18 21.31 -28.02
CA ASN A 186 10.23 21.69 -26.98
C ASN A 186 9.01 20.73 -26.93
N ASN A 187 8.48 20.34 -28.08
CA ASN A 187 7.36 19.39 -28.15
C ASN A 187 7.76 17.99 -27.67
N SER A 188 8.95 17.52 -28.04
CA SER A 188 9.50 16.24 -27.58
C SER A 188 9.74 16.24 -26.07
N TRP A 189 10.26 17.35 -25.55
CA TRP A 189 10.43 17.58 -24.12
C TRP A 189 9.08 17.55 -23.39
N LYS A 190 8.11 18.33 -23.84
CA LYS A 190 6.77 18.38 -23.25
C LYS A 190 6.11 17.01 -23.24
N ARG A 191 6.18 16.25 -24.34
CA ARG A 191 5.61 14.90 -24.45
C ARG A 191 6.24 13.93 -23.45
N ASN A 192 7.57 13.94 -23.31
CA ASN A 192 8.25 13.08 -22.34
C ASN A 192 7.96 13.49 -20.89
N LYS A 193 7.84 14.80 -20.61
CA LYS A 193 7.43 15.31 -19.29
C LYS A 193 6.08 14.76 -18.87
N GLU A 194 5.08 14.85 -19.75
CA GLU A 194 3.72 14.36 -19.46
C GLU A 194 3.71 12.85 -19.28
N LYS A 195 4.46 12.10 -20.09
CA LYS A 195 4.63 10.65 -19.91
C LYS A 195 5.22 10.31 -18.53
N ILE A 196 6.29 10.97 -18.11
CA ILE A 196 6.93 10.70 -16.81
C ILE A 196 6.01 11.11 -15.65
N LYS A 197 5.35 12.27 -15.75
CA LYS A 197 4.38 12.75 -14.75
C LYS A 197 3.24 11.74 -14.57
N MET A 198 2.75 11.18 -15.67
CA MET A 198 1.71 10.15 -15.64
C MET A 198 2.20 8.86 -14.96
N LYS A 199 3.39 8.36 -15.33
CA LYS A 199 3.98 7.18 -14.68
C LYS A 199 4.17 7.39 -13.19
N LYS A 200 4.61 8.59 -12.77
CA LYS A 200 4.70 8.97 -11.36
C LYS A 200 3.34 8.95 -10.68
N LYS A 201 2.30 9.49 -11.32
CA LYS A 201 0.94 9.48 -10.77
C LYS A 201 0.41 8.06 -10.57
N LEU A 202 0.55 7.18 -11.57
CA LEU A 202 0.16 5.78 -11.45
C LEU A 202 0.93 5.05 -10.35
N THR A 203 2.25 5.26 -10.27
CA THR A 203 3.10 4.65 -9.23
C THR A 203 2.75 5.17 -7.83
N ALA A 204 2.41 6.45 -7.69
CA ALA A 204 1.99 7.03 -6.41
C ALA A 204 0.64 6.47 -5.92
N ILE A 205 -0.30 6.23 -6.83
CA ILE A 205 -1.57 5.56 -6.50
C ILE A 205 -1.30 4.11 -6.04
N MET A 206 -0.32 3.42 -6.63
CA MET A 206 0.10 2.09 -6.18
C MET A 206 0.90 2.12 -4.86
N GLU A 207 1.54 3.22 -4.49
CA GLU A 207 2.26 3.35 -3.21
C GLU A 207 1.31 3.44 -2.02
N ILE A 208 0.15 4.06 -2.25
CA ILE A 208 -0.96 4.11 -1.29
C ILE A 208 -1.40 2.70 -0.86
N PHE A 209 -1.40 1.73 -1.79
CA PHE A 209 -1.65 0.31 -1.50
C PHE A 209 -0.64 -0.24 -0.50
N GLY A 210 0.65 -0.01 -0.73
CA GLY A 210 1.71 -0.52 0.13
C GLY A 210 1.61 0.02 1.56
N SER A 211 1.19 1.29 1.72
CA SER A 211 1.03 1.90 3.04
C SER A 211 -0.12 1.30 3.85
N SER A 212 -1.33 1.20 3.27
CA SER A 212 -2.50 0.65 3.99
C SER A 212 -2.31 -0.84 4.31
N ALA A 213 -1.70 -1.59 3.40
CA ALA A 213 -1.26 -2.96 3.63
C ALA A 213 -0.34 -3.12 4.85
N THR A 214 0.67 -2.25 4.97
CA THR A 214 1.66 -2.29 6.06
C THR A 214 0.99 -2.03 7.41
N THR A 215 0.05 -1.07 7.48
CA THR A 215 -0.69 -0.77 8.71
C THR A 215 -1.53 -1.96 9.18
N ILE A 216 -2.30 -2.58 8.27
CA ILE A 216 -3.10 -3.78 8.59
C ILE A 216 -2.20 -4.91 9.08
N TRP A 217 -1.07 -5.15 8.41
CA TRP A 217 -0.12 -6.17 8.81
C TRP A 217 0.42 -5.91 10.24
N MET A 218 0.78 -4.67 10.57
CA MET A 218 1.31 -4.32 11.89
C MET A 218 0.28 -4.59 12.99
N LEU A 219 -0.97 -4.20 12.74
CA LEU A 219 -2.08 -4.44 13.68
C LEU A 219 -2.38 -5.94 13.83
N VAL A 220 -2.26 -6.73 12.76
CA VAL A 220 -2.38 -8.19 12.79
C VAL A 220 -1.30 -8.82 13.67
N GLU A 221 -0.04 -8.39 13.54
CA GLU A 221 1.03 -8.88 14.41
C GLU A 221 0.84 -8.50 15.88
N GLN A 222 0.44 -7.25 16.13
CA GLN A 222 0.13 -6.81 17.49
C GLN A 222 -1.01 -7.61 18.09
N LEU A 223 -2.06 -7.89 17.31
CA LEU A 223 -3.20 -8.69 17.76
C LEU A 223 -2.77 -10.12 18.14
N GLU A 224 -1.92 -10.75 17.33
CA GLU A 224 -1.39 -12.09 17.60
C GLU A 224 -0.63 -12.13 18.93
N ILE A 225 0.32 -11.21 19.12
CA ILE A 225 1.13 -11.15 20.35
C ILE A 225 0.25 -10.93 21.57
N LYS A 226 -0.74 -10.02 21.48
CA LYS A 226 -1.62 -9.70 22.61
C LYS A 226 -2.61 -10.81 22.90
N LYS A 227 -3.14 -11.48 21.88
CA LYS A 227 -4.01 -12.65 22.08
C LYS A 227 -3.24 -13.84 22.65
N ALA A 228 -2.05 -14.16 22.15
CA ALA A 228 -1.20 -15.21 22.72
C ALA A 228 -0.93 -14.94 24.22
N SER A 229 -0.56 -13.70 24.56
CA SER A 229 -0.34 -13.32 25.96
C SER A 229 -1.60 -13.40 26.82
N LEU A 230 -2.78 -13.10 26.28
CA LEU A 230 -4.07 -13.25 26.96
C LEU A 230 -4.40 -14.73 27.19
N SER A 231 -4.22 -15.57 26.17
CA SER A 231 -4.41 -17.01 26.22
C SER A 231 -3.50 -17.66 27.28
N ASP A 232 -2.23 -17.24 27.37
CA ASP A 232 -1.30 -17.70 28.40
C ASP A 232 -1.81 -17.42 29.83
N SER A 233 -2.43 -16.25 30.06
CA SER A 233 -3.02 -15.93 31.36
C SER A 233 -4.21 -16.81 31.69
N VAL A 234 -5.05 -17.10 30.69
CA VAL A 234 -6.18 -18.02 30.84
C VAL A 234 -5.68 -19.42 31.18
N ASP A 235 -4.67 -19.90 30.46
CA ASP A 235 -4.05 -21.21 30.69
C ASP A 235 -3.46 -21.33 32.08
N TYR A 236 -2.81 -20.26 32.55
CA TYR A 236 -2.23 -20.23 33.87
C TYR A 236 -3.30 -20.25 34.97
N VAL A 237 -4.40 -19.52 34.80
CA VAL A 237 -5.55 -19.55 35.72
C VAL A 237 -6.18 -20.95 35.77
N LEU A 238 -6.32 -21.61 34.62
CA LEU A 238 -6.95 -22.94 34.53
C LEU A 238 -6.10 -24.09 35.08
N LYS A 239 -4.77 -23.94 35.15
CA LYS A 239 -3.81 -24.97 35.63
C LYS A 239 -3.45 -24.86 37.12
N GLU A 240 -4.15 -24.02 37.89
CA GLU A 240 -4.00 -23.84 39.35
C GLU A 240 -2.65 -23.24 39.84
N GLY A 241 -2.02 -22.36 39.05
CA GLY A 241 -0.70 -21.79 39.42
C GLY A 241 -0.68 -20.43 40.14
N TYR A 242 -1.77 -19.64 40.15
CA TYR A 242 -1.82 -18.25 40.66
C TYR A 242 -2.91 -18.15 41.72
N THR A 243 -2.80 -17.14 42.60
CA THR A 243 -3.99 -16.65 43.30
C THR A 243 -4.99 -16.22 42.23
N LEU A 244 -6.18 -16.82 42.24
CA LEU A 244 -7.21 -16.63 41.19
C LEU A 244 -7.45 -15.15 40.87
N LYS A 245 -7.39 -14.30 41.91
CA LYS A 245 -7.47 -12.85 41.81
C LYS A 245 -6.40 -12.23 40.90
N ALA A 246 -5.13 -12.56 41.13
CA ALA A 246 -4.04 -12.01 40.33
C ALA A 246 -4.14 -12.42 38.86
N GLY A 247 -4.57 -13.67 38.60
CA GLY A 247 -4.80 -14.16 37.26
C GLY A 247 -5.97 -13.46 36.55
N MET A 248 -7.10 -13.26 37.23
CA MET A 248 -8.23 -12.52 36.66
C MET A 248 -7.94 -11.03 36.44
N ASP A 249 -7.17 -10.39 37.32
CA ASP A 249 -6.72 -9.01 37.14
C ASP A 249 -5.81 -8.89 35.90
N ASP A 250 -4.91 -9.84 35.67
CA ASP A 250 -4.05 -9.88 34.49
C ASP A 250 -4.86 -10.14 33.20
N ILE A 251 -5.81 -11.07 33.23
CA ILE A 251 -6.75 -11.32 32.11
C ILE A 251 -7.50 -10.04 31.74
N ASN A 252 -8.12 -9.37 32.71
CA ASN A 252 -8.85 -8.12 32.48
C ASN A 252 -7.97 -7.02 31.90
N LYS A 253 -6.72 -6.90 32.40
CA LYS A 253 -5.75 -5.93 31.88
C LYS A 253 -5.38 -6.23 30.43
N LYS A 254 -5.07 -7.48 30.08
CA LYS A 254 -4.70 -7.88 28.71
C LYS A 254 -5.88 -7.78 27.75
N LEU A 255 -7.09 -8.09 28.22
CA LEU A 255 -8.32 -7.95 27.46
C LEU A 255 -8.52 -6.51 26.97
N LYS A 256 -8.35 -5.52 27.87
CA LYS A 256 -8.42 -4.08 27.53
C LYS A 256 -7.38 -3.63 26.51
N LEU A 257 -6.27 -4.37 26.34
CA LEU A 257 -5.27 -4.09 25.31
C LEU A 257 -5.65 -4.70 23.95
N VAL A 258 -6.42 -5.79 23.92
CA VAL A 258 -6.86 -6.47 22.69
C VAL A 258 -8.03 -5.73 22.02
N THR A 259 -8.99 -5.23 22.81
CA THR A 259 -10.19 -4.52 22.30
C THR A 259 -9.87 -3.37 21.31
N PRO A 260 -8.97 -2.42 21.64
CA PRO A 260 -8.67 -1.32 20.72
C PRO A 260 -8.01 -1.81 19.43
N ILE A 261 -7.17 -2.85 19.50
CA ILE A 261 -6.49 -3.40 18.31
C ILE A 261 -7.52 -4.02 17.34
N ILE A 262 -8.50 -4.78 17.85
CA ILE A 262 -9.57 -5.34 17.00
C ILE A 262 -10.37 -4.21 16.35
N THR A 263 -10.69 -3.16 17.10
CA THR A 263 -11.45 -2.00 16.61
C THR A 263 -10.68 -1.25 15.51
N ASP A 264 -9.40 -0.97 15.75
CA ASP A 264 -8.53 -0.32 14.78
C ASP A 264 -8.36 -1.19 13.53
N LEU A 265 -8.20 -2.51 13.68
CA LEU A 265 -8.04 -3.43 12.57
C LEU A 265 -9.30 -3.52 11.70
N LEU A 266 -10.49 -3.52 12.31
CA LEU A 266 -11.77 -3.44 11.58
C LEU A 266 -11.89 -2.12 10.78
N ARG A 267 -11.52 -0.99 11.40
CA ARG A 267 -11.50 0.32 10.74
C ARG A 267 -10.53 0.35 9.56
N GLU A 268 -9.27 -0.03 9.78
CA GLU A 268 -8.24 -0.03 8.74
C GLU A 268 -8.60 -0.96 7.59
N THR A 269 -9.18 -2.13 7.88
CA THR A 269 -9.61 -3.09 6.85
C THR A 269 -10.73 -2.52 5.98
N HIS A 270 -11.70 -1.83 6.58
CA HIS A 270 -12.76 -1.12 5.87
C HIS A 270 -12.20 0.04 5.02
N ASP A 271 -11.34 0.87 5.61
CA ASP A 271 -10.78 2.06 4.96
C ASP A 271 -9.87 1.67 3.81
N CYS A 272 -9.04 0.64 4.00
CA CYS A 272 -8.20 0.04 2.97
C CYS A 272 -9.04 -0.44 1.77
N SER A 273 -10.13 -1.18 2.02
CA SER A 273 -11.06 -1.63 0.99
C SER A 273 -11.71 -0.47 0.21
N CYS A 274 -12.10 0.60 0.92
CA CYS A 274 -12.64 1.80 0.30
C CYS A 274 -11.62 2.55 -0.55
N LYS A 275 -10.39 2.69 -0.04
CA LYS A 275 -9.27 3.33 -0.72
C LYS A 275 -8.91 2.59 -2.00
N PHE A 276 -8.88 1.27 -1.94
CA PHE A 276 -8.69 0.40 -3.09
C PHE A 276 -9.71 0.64 -4.19
N ARG A 277 -11.01 0.63 -3.87
CA ARG A 277 -12.03 0.91 -4.89
C ARG A 277 -11.88 2.30 -5.52
N LYS A 278 -11.39 3.30 -4.77
CA LYS A 278 -11.10 4.65 -5.30
C LYS A 278 -9.87 4.63 -6.20
N ASP A 279 -8.79 3.99 -5.78
CA ASP A 279 -7.53 3.87 -6.51
C ASP A 279 -7.74 3.14 -7.84
N GLN A 280 -8.50 2.03 -7.84
CA GLN A 280 -8.88 1.31 -9.06
C GLN A 280 -9.61 2.23 -10.06
N LYS A 281 -10.61 2.99 -9.60
CA LYS A 281 -11.36 3.92 -10.46
C LYS A 281 -10.47 5.03 -11.00
N GLU A 282 -9.59 5.58 -10.16
CA GLU A 282 -8.67 6.63 -10.58
C GLU A 282 -7.63 6.09 -11.58
N ILE A 283 -7.07 4.90 -11.36
CA ILE A 283 -6.16 4.26 -12.32
C ILE A 283 -6.90 4.03 -13.65
N GLN A 284 -8.11 3.47 -13.64
CA GLN A 284 -8.90 3.27 -14.86
C GLN A 284 -9.19 4.59 -15.58
N ARG A 285 -9.50 5.66 -14.85
CA ARG A 285 -9.68 7.00 -15.42
C ARG A 285 -8.39 7.51 -16.06
N GLN A 286 -7.27 7.37 -15.36
CA GLN A 286 -5.94 7.72 -15.90
C GLN A 286 -5.62 6.91 -17.17
N MET A 287 -5.93 5.62 -17.20
CA MET A 287 -5.76 4.78 -18.39
C MET A 287 -6.61 5.26 -19.57
N MET A 288 -7.87 5.61 -19.35
CA MET A 288 -8.75 6.12 -20.39
C MET A 288 -8.25 7.44 -20.99
N HIS A 289 -7.60 8.31 -20.20
CA HIS A 289 -6.96 9.52 -20.72
C HIS A 289 -5.68 9.25 -21.53
N MET A 290 -5.15 8.02 -21.52
CA MET A 290 -3.94 7.64 -22.27
C MET A 290 -4.23 6.99 -23.63
N LEU A 291 -5.47 6.54 -23.86
CA LEU A 291 -5.94 5.98 -25.13
C LEU A 291 -6.42 7.11 -26.06
#